data_AF-V5H145-F1
#
_entry.id   AF-V5H145-F1
#
_cell.length_a   1.000
_cell.length_b   1.000
_cell.length_c   1.000
_cell.angle_alpha   90.00
_cell.angle_beta   90.00
_cell.angle_gamma   90.00
#
_symmetry.space_group_name_H-M   'P 1'
#
loop_
_entity.id
_entity.type
_entity.pdbx_description
1 polymer ?
#
loop_
_entity_poly.entity_id
_entity_poly.type
_entity_poly.pdbx_seq_one_letter_code
_entity_poly.pdbx_strand_id
1 'polypeptide(L)'
;FLIAVAYCTAMLYEWQCRAPRPFASCDGSVRPRHVYYFNNRTNQCESDFTCAKGMNTFEDKICCITECPYGKHHPPGEGESGRKH
;
A
#
# COMPACT_ATOMS: atom_id res chain seq x y z
N PHE A 1 -16.22 7.87 20.96
CA PHE A 1 -15.45 6.95 20.11
C PHE A 1 -15.25 7.61 18.75
N LEU A 2 -14.02 7.94 18.36
CA LEU A 2 -13.75 8.45 17.01
C LEU A 2 -13.62 7.23 16.09
N ILE A 3 -14.55 7.07 15.14
CA ILE A 3 -14.40 6.05 14.11
C ILE A 3 -13.38 6.57 13.11
N ALA A 4 -12.21 5.94 13.06
CA ALA A 4 -11.24 6.18 12.00
C ALA A 4 -11.80 5.56 10.72
N VAL A 5 -12.40 6.39 9.87
CA VAL A 5 -12.83 5.98 8.54
C VAL A 5 -11.62 6.14 7.61
N ALA A 6 -11.01 5.02 7.23
CA ALA A 6 -10.01 5.03 6.18
C ALA A 6 -10.73 5.23 4.83
N TYR A 7 -10.46 6.37 4.17
CA TYR A 7 -10.96 6.62 2.82
C TYR A 7 -9.93 6.12 1.82
N CYS A 8 -10.09 4.87 1.40
CA CYS A 8 -9.23 4.24 0.40
C CYS A 8 -9.71 4.62 -1.01
N THR A 9 -8.77 4.71 -1.94
CA THR A 9 -9.04 5.03 -3.34
C THR A 9 -9.37 3.77 -4.14
N ALA A 10 -9.34 3.87 -5.47
CA ALA A 10 -9.65 2.75 -6.35
C ALA A 10 -8.57 1.65 -6.26
N MET A 11 -8.99 0.39 -6.45
CA MET A 11 -8.05 -0.72 -6.61
C MET A 11 -7.08 -0.46 -7.76
N LEU A 12 -5.80 -0.66 -7.48
CA LEU A 12 -4.72 -0.58 -8.46
C LEU A 12 -4.57 -1.93 -9.18
N TYR A 13 -4.01 -1.91 -10.38
CA TYR A 13 -3.59 -3.14 -11.04
C TYR A 13 -2.36 -3.75 -10.36
N GLU A 14 -2.21 -5.07 -10.45
CA GLU A 14 -1.09 -5.78 -9.81
C GLU A 14 0.28 -5.22 -10.22
N TRP A 15 0.46 -4.87 -11.49
CA TRP A 15 1.71 -4.29 -11.98
C TRP A 15 1.99 -2.91 -11.36
N GLN A 16 0.96 -2.14 -10.99
CA GLN A 16 1.10 -0.84 -10.31
C GLN A 16 1.50 -1.03 -8.85
N CYS A 17 0.91 -2.03 -8.17
CA CYS A 17 1.29 -2.40 -6.81
C CYS A 17 2.73 -2.94 -6.74
N ARG A 18 3.18 -3.65 -7.76
CA ARG A 18 4.54 -4.21 -7.84
C ARG A 18 5.56 -3.26 -8.45
N ALA A 19 5.14 -2.06 -8.87
CA ALA A 19 6.01 -1.10 -9.51
C ALA A 19 7.13 -0.64 -8.55
N PRO A 20 8.35 -0.40 -9.07
CA PRO A 20 9.44 0.16 -8.28
C PRO A 20 9.02 1.48 -7.64
N ARG A 21 9.35 1.62 -6.35
CA ARG A 21 9.11 2.83 -5.59
C ARG A 21 10.30 3.79 -5.72
N PRO A 22 10.08 5.09 -5.94
CA PRO A 22 11.15 6.07 -5.85
C PRO A 22 11.59 6.20 -4.39
N PHE A 23 12.90 6.19 -4.17
CA PHE A 23 13.47 6.64 -2.90
C PHE A 23 13.61 8.16 -2.94
N ALA A 24 13.12 8.85 -1.91
CA ALA A 24 13.19 10.31 -1.83
C ALA A 24 14.05 10.74 -0.65
N SER A 25 15.02 11.61 -0.92
CA SER A 25 15.69 12.41 0.12
C SER A 25 14.88 13.69 0.35
N CYS A 26 14.37 13.86 1.56
CA CYS A 26 13.55 15.01 1.94
C CYS A 26 14.43 16.22 2.24
N ASP A 27 14.01 17.40 1.79
CA ASP A 27 14.55 18.66 2.31
C ASP A 27 14.16 18.84 3.80
N GLY A 28 14.94 19.61 4.57
CA GLY A 28 14.71 19.82 6.00
C GLY A 28 13.34 20.45 6.35
N SER A 29 12.68 21.09 5.38
CA SER A 29 11.32 21.61 5.53
C SER A 29 10.21 20.55 5.38
N VAL A 30 10.51 19.39 4.79
CA VAL A 30 9.54 18.33 4.54
C VAL A 30 9.67 17.24 5.61
N ARG A 31 8.64 17.15 6.46
CA ARG A 31 8.58 16.09 7.46
C ARG A 31 8.29 14.74 6.80
N PRO A 32 9.13 13.72 7.00
CA PRO A 32 8.78 12.36 6.62
C PRO A 32 7.59 11.88 7.45
N ARG A 33 6.85 10.91 6.91
CA ARG A 33 5.65 10.34 7.52
C ARG A 33 5.69 8.83 7.41
N HIS A 34 4.96 8.18 8.32
CA HIS A 34 4.69 6.76 8.22
C HIS A 34 3.71 6.51 7.08
N VAL A 35 4.10 5.65 6.15
CA VAL A 35 3.29 5.24 5.00
C VAL A 35 3.31 3.73 4.87
N TYR A 36 2.38 3.18 4.10
CA TYR A 36 2.32 1.78 3.73
C TYR A 36 2.52 1.63 2.22
N TYR A 37 3.03 0.47 1.81
CA TYR A 37 3.29 0.17 0.40
C TYR A 37 3.35 -1.31 0.14
N PHE A 38 2.95 -1.72 -1.06
CA PHE A 38 3.04 -3.11 -1.47
C PHE A 38 4.48 -3.42 -1.91
N ASN A 39 5.15 -4.30 -1.16
CA ASN A 39 6.50 -4.73 -1.47
C ASN A 39 6.44 -5.98 -2.34
N ASN A 40 6.90 -5.88 -3.59
CA ASN A 40 6.92 -6.99 -4.53
C ASN A 40 7.82 -8.16 -4.06
N ARG A 41 8.90 -7.89 -3.32
CA ARG A 41 9.86 -8.91 -2.87
C ARG A 41 9.29 -9.79 -1.75
N THR A 42 8.66 -9.16 -0.77
CA THR A 42 8.03 -9.89 0.35
C THR A 42 6.59 -10.29 0.04
N ASN A 43 6.04 -9.72 -1.03
CA ASN A 43 4.68 -9.95 -1.54
C ASN A 43 3.61 -9.55 -0.52
N GLN A 44 3.79 -8.42 0.17
CA GLN A 44 2.85 -7.92 1.18
C GLN A 44 2.97 -6.39 1.37
N CYS A 45 2.00 -5.77 2.05
CA CYS A 45 2.13 -4.37 2.46
C CYS A 45 3.03 -4.21 3.67
N GLU A 46 4.00 -3.32 3.55
CA GLU A 46 4.98 -2.96 4.58
C GLU A 46 4.88 -1.48 4.90
N SER A 47 5.36 -1.09 6.09
CA SER A 47 5.46 0.30 6.49
C SER A 47 6.83 0.88 6.12
N ASP A 48 6.86 2.16 5.77
CA ASP A 48 8.08 2.93 5.52
C ASP A 48 7.96 4.31 6.18
N PHE A 49 9.10 4.94 6.49
CA PHE A 49 9.15 6.30 7.00
C PHE A 49 9.83 7.21 5.98
N THR A 50 9.01 7.90 5.18
CA THR A 50 9.49 8.63 4.01
C THR A 50 8.64 9.87 3.75
N CYS A 51 9.19 10.82 3.00
CA CYS A 51 8.41 11.91 2.39
C CYS A 51 8.01 11.60 0.94
N ALA A 52 8.42 10.45 0.40
CA ALA A 52 8.07 10.05 -0.95
C ALA A 52 6.55 9.99 -1.13
N LYS A 53 6.12 10.27 -2.36
CA LYS A 53 4.73 10.13 -2.80
C LYS A 53 4.71 9.29 -4.07
N GLY A 54 3.62 8.58 -4.30
CA GLY A 54 3.41 7.78 -5.50
C GLY A 54 2.23 6.84 -5.33
N MET A 55 1.80 6.21 -6.43
CA MET A 55 0.63 5.33 -6.44
C MET A 55 0.73 4.16 -5.47
N ASN A 56 1.90 3.51 -5.39
CA ASN A 56 2.14 2.45 -4.43
C ASN A 56 2.48 3.01 -3.03
N THR A 57 1.89 4.13 -2.59
CA THR A 57 2.16 4.77 -1.28
C THR A 57 0.84 5.18 -0.64
N PHE A 58 0.52 4.57 0.51
CA PHE A 58 -0.75 4.71 1.19
C PHE A 58 -0.54 5.28 2.60
N GLU A 59 -1.45 6.11 3.08
CA GLU A 59 -1.40 6.62 4.47
C GLU A 59 -1.78 5.52 5.48
N ASP A 60 -2.63 4.59 5.08
CA ASP A 60 -3.21 3.57 5.94
C ASP A 60 -2.91 2.17 5.42
N LYS A 61 -2.66 1.24 6.36
CA LYS A 61 -2.40 -0.16 6.03
C LYS A 61 -3.61 -0.78 5.33
N ILE A 62 -4.82 -0.54 5.83
CA ILE A 62 -6.07 -1.08 5.29
C ILE A 62 -6.23 -0.65 3.83
N CYS A 63 -5.90 0.60 3.51
CA CYS A 63 -5.94 1.07 2.13
C CYS A 63 -4.91 0.39 1.24
N CYS A 64 -3.68 0.16 1.73
CA CYS A 64 -2.71 -0.64 0.99
C CYS A 64 -3.23 -2.06 0.69
N ILE A 65 -3.85 -2.73 1.67
CA ILE A 65 -4.41 -4.09 1.47
C ILE A 65 -5.58 -4.07 0.48
N THR A 66 -6.49 -3.10 0.66
CA THR A 66 -7.71 -2.98 -0.15
C THR A 66 -7.39 -2.60 -1.59
N GLU A 67 -6.46 -1.68 -1.80
CA GLU A 67 -6.09 -1.19 -3.13
C GLU A 67 -5.10 -2.11 -3.85
N CYS A 68 -4.30 -2.91 -3.11
CA CYS A 68 -3.36 -3.89 -3.63
C CYS A 68 -3.59 -5.32 -3.09
N PRO A 69 -4.66 -6.02 -3.51
CA PRO A 69 -5.06 -7.31 -2.94
C PRO A 69 -4.27 -8.53 -3.47
N TYR A 70 -3.05 -8.35 -4.00
CA TYR A 70 -2.33 -9.37 -4.79
C TYR A 70 -1.26 -10.17 -4.02
N GLY A 71 -1.14 -9.95 -2.71
CA GLY A 71 -0.08 -10.52 -1.89
C GLY A 71 -0.55 -11.43 -0.77
N LYS A 72 0.34 -11.67 0.19
CA LYS A 72 0.11 -12.42 1.42
C LYS A 72 -0.65 -11.55 2.43
N HIS A 73 -1.90 -11.26 2.13
CA HIS A 73 -2.74 -10.36 2.93
C HIS A 73 -3.86 -11.07 3.70
N HIS A 74 -3.95 -12.39 3.58
CA HIS A 74 -5.08 -13.15 4.08
C HIS A 74 -5.09 -13.19 5.63
N PRO A 75 -6.09 -12.60 6.31
CA PRO A 75 -6.62 -13.26 7.50
C PRO A 75 -7.14 -14.66 7.10
N PRO A 76 -7.13 -15.66 8.00
CA PRO A 76 -7.62 -17.00 7.67
C PRO A 76 -9.12 -16.91 7.34
N GLY A 77 -9.50 -16.96 6.06
CA GLY A 77 -10.92 -17.00 5.70
C GLY A 77 -11.32 -16.60 4.28
N GLU A 78 -10.58 -15.77 3.56
CA GLU A 78 -10.99 -15.35 2.20
C GLU A 78 -9.89 -15.63 1.19
N GLY A 79 -9.88 -16.88 0.72
CA GLY A 79 -9.38 -17.20 -0.61
C GLY A 79 -10.50 -17.01 -1.64
N GLU A 80 -10.10 -16.80 -2.89
CA GLU A 80 -10.92 -16.75 -4.10
C GLU A 80 -11.55 -15.38 -4.38
N SER A 81 -11.18 -14.68 -5.45
CA SER A 81 -11.46 -15.15 -6.80
C SER A 81 -10.37 -14.74 -7.78
N GLY A 82 -9.71 -15.74 -8.36
CA GLY A 82 -8.95 -15.55 -9.58
C GLY A 82 -9.87 -15.06 -10.69
N ARG A 83 -9.68 -13.80 -11.13
CA ARG A 83 -10.23 -13.33 -12.39
C ARG A 83 -9.25 -13.67 -13.50
N LYS A 84 -9.51 -14.85 -14.06
CA LYS A 84 -8.94 -15.39 -15.29
C LYS A 84 -9.26 -14.39 -16.41
N HIS A 85 -8.25 -13.97 -17.15
CA HIS A 85 -8.44 -13.36 -18.47
C HIS A 85 -8.65 -14.48 -19.49
#